data_AF-A0A7Y4TFW8-F1
#
_entry.id   AF-A0A7Y4TFW8-F1
#
_cell.length_a   1.000
_cell.length_b   1.000
_cell.length_c   1.000
_cell.angle_alpha   90.00
_cell.angle_beta   90.00
_cell.angle_gamma   90.00
#
_symmetry.space_group_name_H-M   'P 1'
#
loop_
_entity.id
_entity.type
_entity.pdbx_description
1 polymer ?
#
loop_
_entity_poly.entity_id
_entity_poly.type
_entity_poly.pdbx_seq_one_letter_code
_entity_poly.pdbx_strand_id
1 'polypeptide(L)'
;PNMFDAALDGSFRGLYVQGEDIAQSDPNVSHVWAALAAMECVVVHDLFLNETARFAHVFLPGSSFLEKDGTFTNAERRIGRVRKVMEPLAGYADWQVTAMLAEALGYPMRYTHPSEIMDEIARVTPTFAGVSYAKLDALGSLQWPCTAEAPDGTPTMHVGQFVRGKGRFYLTEFVPTTERSSARYPLLLTTGRILTQYNVGAQTRRTANVAWHAEDLLEIHPADAEARGIEDGDWVGLTSRVGATALRAQVTDRVPTGVVYTTFHFPDSAANLVTTENSDWATNCPEYKVTAVQAVRVASPSEWRARHAEADHAAPVAAAGAAAPPVPIPSSGRASSPAPASGVTPGVTPAVTPVAPAGGGA
;
A
#
# COMPACT_ATOMS: atom_id res chain seq x y z
N PRO A 1 11.99 12.41 -0.46
CA PRO A 1 11.36 11.37 0.37
C PRO A 1 12.29 10.96 1.49
N ASN A 2 12.05 11.47 2.70
CA ASN A 2 13.08 11.50 3.75
C ASN A 2 13.64 10.12 4.12
N MET A 3 12.86 9.04 3.97
CA MET A 3 13.32 7.67 4.27
C MET A 3 14.35 7.16 3.25
N PHE A 4 14.12 7.39 1.95
CA PHE A 4 15.02 6.91 0.90
C PHE A 4 16.32 7.70 0.85
N ASP A 5 16.23 9.02 1.01
CA ASP A 5 17.39 9.89 1.17
C ASP A 5 18.24 9.45 2.39
N ALA A 6 17.58 9.21 3.54
CA ALA A 6 18.25 8.74 4.74
C ALA A 6 18.87 7.34 4.62
N ALA A 7 18.30 6.48 3.76
CA ALA A 7 18.82 5.15 3.48
C ALA A 7 20.10 5.21 2.64
N LEU A 8 20.12 6.07 1.62
CA LEU A 8 21.32 6.32 0.82
C LEU A 8 22.44 6.95 1.65
N ASP A 9 22.08 7.80 2.63
CA ASP A 9 23.03 8.36 3.60
C ASP A 9 23.47 7.35 4.69
N GLY A 10 22.90 6.14 4.71
CA GLY A 10 23.24 5.07 5.66
C GLY A 10 22.69 5.25 7.09
N SER A 11 21.88 6.29 7.31
CA SER A 11 21.23 6.56 8.61
C SER A 11 19.94 5.76 8.81
N PHE A 12 19.32 5.30 7.72
CA PHE A 12 18.12 4.46 7.72
C PHE A 12 18.44 3.07 7.17
N ARG A 13 18.37 2.04 8.01
CA ARG A 13 18.94 0.71 7.70
C ARG A 13 17.89 -0.40 7.54
N GLY A 14 16.68 -0.18 8.05
CA GLY A 14 15.67 -1.21 8.18
C GLY A 14 14.30 -0.71 7.76
N LEU A 15 13.59 -1.48 6.94
CA LEU A 15 12.23 -1.16 6.50
C LEU A 15 11.32 -2.38 6.60
N TYR A 16 10.11 -2.18 7.15
CA TYR A 16 9.02 -3.17 7.13
C TYR A 16 7.89 -2.65 6.24
N VAL A 17 7.81 -3.19 5.02
CA VAL A 17 6.81 -2.82 4.01
C VAL A 17 5.62 -3.76 4.12
N GLN A 18 4.45 -3.24 4.50
CA GLN A 18 3.23 -4.02 4.65
C GLN A 18 2.22 -3.66 3.56
N GLY A 19 1.90 -4.61 2.68
CA GLY A 19 0.82 -4.49 1.70
C GLY A 19 1.02 -3.38 0.65
N GLU A 20 2.26 -3.02 0.34
CA GLU A 20 2.60 -1.93 -0.57
C GLU A 20 3.74 -2.32 -1.51
N ASP A 21 3.71 -1.79 -2.74
CA ASP A 21 4.72 -2.02 -3.77
C ASP A 21 5.41 -0.73 -4.21
N ILE A 22 6.17 -0.15 -3.27
CA ILE A 22 6.91 1.11 -3.44
C ILE A 22 7.88 1.09 -4.63
N ALA A 23 8.45 -0.07 -4.99
CA ALA A 23 9.36 -0.19 -6.12
C ALA A 23 8.68 -0.04 -7.50
N GLN A 24 7.35 -0.13 -7.58
CA GLN A 24 6.58 0.15 -8.81
C GLN A 24 5.75 1.43 -8.69
N SER A 25 5.13 1.69 -7.52
CA SER A 25 4.14 2.76 -7.37
C SER A 25 4.72 4.16 -7.17
N ASP A 26 5.91 4.27 -6.57
CA ASP A 26 6.51 5.56 -6.19
C ASP A 26 7.16 6.25 -7.40
N PRO A 27 7.35 7.58 -7.36
CA PRO A 27 8.02 8.31 -8.45
C PRO A 27 9.53 8.05 -8.41
N ASN A 28 10.24 8.35 -9.50
CA ASN A 28 11.69 8.22 -9.58
C ASN A 28 12.16 6.84 -9.06
N VAL A 29 11.62 5.78 -9.65
CA VAL A 29 11.83 4.41 -9.13
C VAL A 29 13.31 4.01 -9.11
N SER A 30 14.17 4.59 -9.96
CA SER A 30 15.62 4.38 -9.90
C SER A 30 16.22 4.80 -8.55
N HIS A 31 15.79 5.95 -8.00
CA HIS A 31 16.19 6.39 -6.67
C HIS A 31 15.65 5.46 -5.57
N VAL A 32 14.39 5.02 -5.69
CA VAL A 32 13.77 4.07 -4.74
C VAL A 32 14.52 2.73 -4.74
N TRP A 33 14.87 2.21 -5.90
CA TRP A 33 15.62 0.95 -6.04
C TRP A 33 17.01 1.06 -5.41
N ALA A 34 17.72 2.16 -5.65
CA ALA A 34 19.02 2.41 -5.03
C ALA A 34 18.91 2.47 -3.49
N ALA A 35 17.88 3.14 -2.97
CA ALA A 35 17.65 3.25 -1.53
C ALA A 35 17.31 1.88 -0.90
N LEU A 36 16.42 1.10 -1.52
CA LEU A 36 16.07 -0.23 -1.04
C LEU A 36 17.25 -1.19 -1.06
N ALA A 37 18.10 -1.10 -2.08
CA ALA A 37 19.33 -1.90 -2.19
C ALA A 37 20.39 -1.50 -1.15
N ALA A 38 20.37 -0.26 -0.66
CA ALA A 38 21.33 0.24 0.34
C ALA A 38 20.98 -0.17 1.78
N MET A 39 19.74 -0.57 2.05
CA MET A 39 19.28 -0.95 3.39
C MET A 39 19.83 -2.32 3.83
N GLU A 40 20.14 -2.46 5.12
CA GLU A 40 20.63 -3.71 5.72
C GLU A 40 19.52 -4.76 5.91
N CYS A 41 18.27 -4.32 6.05
CA CYS A 41 17.14 -5.21 6.23
C CYS A 41 15.85 -4.63 5.63
N VAL A 42 15.30 -5.33 4.64
CA VAL A 42 14.02 -4.99 4.02
C VAL A 42 13.10 -6.18 4.20
N VAL A 43 12.04 -6.00 4.99
CA VAL A 43 11.02 -7.01 5.24
C VAL A 43 9.79 -6.64 4.42
N VAL A 44 9.31 -7.54 3.58
CA VAL A 44 8.09 -7.37 2.80
C VAL A 44 7.01 -8.31 3.33
N HIS A 45 5.84 -7.75 3.62
CA HIS A 45 4.66 -8.49 4.06
C HIS A 45 3.52 -8.28 3.07
N ASP A 46 3.33 -9.25 2.18
CA ASP A 46 2.35 -9.18 1.09
C ASP A 46 1.85 -10.58 0.70
N LEU A 47 0.82 -10.65 -0.14
CA LEU A 47 0.24 -11.85 -0.70
C LEU A 47 1.10 -12.46 -1.80
N PHE A 48 1.76 -11.61 -2.57
CA PHE A 48 2.49 -12.01 -3.77
C PHE A 48 3.90 -11.43 -3.74
N LEU A 49 4.83 -12.12 -4.41
CA LEU A 49 6.10 -11.51 -4.78
C LEU A 49 5.81 -10.36 -5.76
N ASN A 50 6.05 -9.14 -5.29
CA ASN A 50 5.85 -7.88 -5.99
C ASN A 50 7.20 -7.28 -6.41
N GLU A 51 7.23 -6.10 -7.02
CA GLU A 51 8.49 -5.50 -7.48
C GLU A 51 9.40 -5.13 -6.30
N THR A 52 8.82 -4.70 -5.19
CA THR A 52 9.52 -4.39 -3.93
C THR A 52 10.19 -5.61 -3.31
N ALA A 53 9.57 -6.79 -3.44
CA ALA A 53 10.09 -8.05 -2.91
C ALA A 53 11.44 -8.46 -3.54
N ARG A 54 11.82 -7.90 -4.69
CA ARG A 54 13.15 -8.12 -5.30
C ARG A 54 14.30 -7.58 -4.46
N PHE A 55 14.02 -6.60 -3.61
CA PHE A 55 14.99 -6.00 -2.67
C PHE A 55 14.83 -6.56 -1.25
N ALA A 56 13.85 -7.46 -1.03
CA ALA A 56 13.56 -7.97 0.29
C ALA A 56 14.61 -8.98 0.77
N HIS A 57 14.97 -8.85 2.03
CA HIS A 57 15.79 -9.81 2.77
C HIS A 57 14.90 -10.86 3.44
N VAL A 58 13.67 -10.48 3.81
CA VAL A 58 12.68 -11.33 4.44
C VAL A 58 11.32 -11.11 3.77
N PHE A 59 10.62 -12.20 3.50
CA PHE A 59 9.25 -12.16 3.00
C PHE A 59 8.30 -12.85 3.98
N LEU A 60 7.26 -12.15 4.41
CA LEU A 60 6.21 -12.64 5.29
C LEU A 60 4.90 -12.75 4.49
N PRO A 61 4.31 -13.94 4.35
CA PRO A 61 3.04 -14.08 3.63
C PRO A 61 1.88 -13.40 4.37
N GLY A 62 1.14 -12.55 3.65
CA GLY A 62 -0.10 -11.93 4.16
C GLY A 62 -1.36 -12.77 3.93
N SER A 63 -2.51 -12.22 4.31
CA SER A 63 -3.84 -12.82 4.11
C SER A 63 -4.76 -11.95 3.25
N SER A 64 -5.60 -12.56 2.42
CA SER A 64 -6.53 -11.84 1.54
C SER A 64 -7.74 -11.29 2.30
N PHE A 65 -8.50 -10.35 1.73
CA PHE A 65 -9.69 -9.82 2.42
C PHE A 65 -10.76 -10.88 2.75
N LEU A 66 -10.76 -12.02 2.05
CA LEU A 66 -11.65 -13.17 2.32
C LEU A 66 -11.19 -13.98 3.54
N GLU A 67 -9.90 -13.89 3.87
CA GLU A 67 -9.26 -14.58 4.99
C GLU A 67 -9.16 -13.69 6.23
N LYS A 68 -9.31 -12.37 6.05
CA LYS A 68 -9.29 -11.38 7.12
C LYS A 68 -10.62 -11.31 7.85
N ASP A 69 -10.51 -11.02 9.13
CA ASP A 69 -11.61 -10.50 9.95
C ASP A 69 -11.22 -9.09 10.38
N GLY A 70 -12.09 -8.10 10.16
CA GLY A 70 -11.71 -6.71 10.41
C GLY A 70 -12.76 -5.67 10.01
N THR A 71 -12.26 -4.47 9.71
CA THR A 71 -13.09 -3.38 9.19
C THR A 71 -12.33 -2.60 8.12
N PHE A 72 -13.03 -2.09 7.12
CA PHE A 72 -12.51 -1.09 6.20
C PHE A 72 -13.22 0.24 6.40
N THR A 73 -12.46 1.33 6.29
CA THR A 73 -13.00 2.69 6.30
C THR A 73 -12.91 3.26 4.89
N ASN A 74 -14.04 3.64 4.30
CA ASN A 74 -14.09 4.14 2.93
C ASN A 74 -13.99 5.68 2.83
N ALA A 75 -14.09 6.21 1.60
CA ALA A 75 -13.96 7.63 1.30
C ALA A 75 -14.98 8.55 2.01
N GLU A 76 -16.17 8.04 2.33
CA GLU A 76 -17.19 8.79 3.08
C GLU A 76 -17.10 8.57 4.59
N ARG A 77 -15.94 8.10 5.10
CA ARG A 77 -15.69 7.77 6.52
C ARG A 77 -16.52 6.60 7.05
N ARG A 78 -17.15 5.81 6.18
CA ARG A 78 -17.95 4.66 6.61
C ARG A 78 -17.05 3.48 6.94
N ILE A 79 -17.17 3.01 8.17
CA ILE A 79 -16.61 1.78 8.70
C ILE A 79 -17.56 0.64 8.33
N GLY A 80 -17.10 -0.24 7.46
CA GLY A 80 -17.77 -1.48 7.07
C GLY A 80 -17.08 -2.71 7.66
N ARG A 81 -17.88 -3.72 8.04
CA ARG A 81 -17.37 -4.98 8.59
C ARG A 81 -16.83 -5.89 7.49
N VAL A 82 -15.60 -6.35 7.64
CA VAL A 82 -14.99 -7.42 6.83
C VAL A 82 -15.06 -8.72 7.63
N ARG A 83 -15.65 -9.77 7.06
CA ARG A 83 -15.83 -11.05 7.74
C ARG A 83 -14.99 -12.12 7.07
N LYS A 84 -14.35 -12.94 7.92
CA LYS A 84 -13.60 -14.10 7.47
C LYS A 84 -14.56 -15.13 6.87
N VAL A 85 -14.30 -15.54 5.64
CA VAL A 85 -15.05 -16.60 4.92
C VAL A 85 -14.16 -17.78 4.54
N MET A 86 -12.84 -17.60 4.60
CA MET A 86 -11.83 -18.65 4.39
C MET A 86 -10.79 -18.58 5.50
N GLU A 87 -10.17 -19.71 5.84
CA GLU A 87 -9.00 -19.69 6.71
C GLU A 87 -7.78 -19.14 5.96
N PRO A 88 -6.91 -18.34 6.60
CA PRO A 88 -5.67 -17.87 5.98
C PRO A 88 -4.83 -19.04 5.49
N LEU A 89 -4.48 -19.04 4.20
CA LEU A 89 -3.70 -20.13 3.61
C LEU A 89 -2.28 -20.21 4.19
N ALA A 90 -1.72 -19.07 4.59
CA ALA A 90 -0.44 -18.98 5.29
C ALA A 90 -0.52 -19.35 6.79
N GLY A 91 -1.72 -19.70 7.29
CA GLY A 91 -1.98 -20.04 8.70
C GLY A 91 -2.25 -18.84 9.61
N TYR A 92 -1.82 -17.63 9.23
CA TYR A 92 -1.97 -16.41 10.03
C TYR A 92 -2.52 -15.25 9.18
N ALA A 93 -3.28 -14.37 9.82
CA ALA A 93 -3.67 -13.07 9.27
C ALA A 93 -2.60 -12.01 9.57
N ASP A 94 -2.57 -10.91 8.80
CA ASP A 94 -1.49 -9.91 8.91
C ASP A 94 -1.30 -9.35 10.33
N TRP A 95 -2.39 -9.09 11.06
CA TRP A 95 -2.28 -8.56 12.43
C TRP A 95 -1.64 -9.56 13.39
N GLN A 96 -1.82 -10.86 13.15
CA GLN A 96 -1.17 -11.92 13.93
C GLN A 96 0.32 -11.97 13.60
N VAL A 97 0.70 -11.86 12.33
CA VAL A 97 2.11 -11.77 11.92
C VAL A 97 2.80 -10.57 12.57
N THR A 98 2.14 -9.40 12.57
CA THR A 98 2.66 -8.20 13.24
C THR A 98 2.75 -8.38 14.76
N ALA A 99 1.77 -9.05 15.40
CA ALA A 99 1.82 -9.43 16.81
C ALA A 99 3.02 -10.35 17.13
N MET A 100 3.21 -11.40 16.33
CA MET A 100 4.33 -12.32 16.45
C MET A 100 5.68 -11.63 16.28
N LEU A 101 5.79 -10.70 15.33
CA LEU A 101 7.01 -9.91 15.12
C LEU A 101 7.30 -9.04 16.36
N ALA A 102 6.30 -8.35 16.91
CA ALA A 102 6.49 -7.55 18.11
C ALA A 102 6.89 -8.40 19.32
N GLU A 103 6.28 -9.57 19.51
CA GLU A 103 6.64 -10.51 20.56
C GLU A 103 8.08 -11.02 20.41
N ALA A 104 8.50 -11.35 19.18
CA ALA A 104 9.87 -11.76 18.89
C ALA A 104 10.90 -10.66 19.16
N LEU A 105 10.51 -9.38 19.01
CA LEU A 105 11.32 -8.21 19.38
C LEU A 105 11.29 -7.89 20.88
N GLY A 106 10.54 -8.65 21.68
CA GLY A 106 10.48 -8.49 23.13
C GLY A 106 9.33 -7.62 23.65
N TYR A 107 8.39 -7.20 22.79
CA TYR A 107 7.19 -6.48 23.19
C TYR A 107 5.97 -7.41 23.21
N PRO A 108 5.39 -7.73 24.39
CA PRO A 108 4.20 -8.58 24.46
C PRO A 108 2.99 -7.92 23.79
N MET A 109 2.55 -8.44 22.64
CA MET A 109 1.39 -7.94 21.89
C MET A 109 0.36 -9.05 21.72
N ARG A 110 -0.48 -9.24 22.77
CA ARG A 110 -1.40 -10.37 22.86
C ARG A 110 -2.82 -9.96 22.54
N TYR A 111 -3.28 -10.36 21.36
CA TYR A 111 -4.68 -10.24 20.94
C TYR A 111 -5.19 -11.61 20.49
N THR A 112 -6.43 -11.94 20.85
CA THR A 112 -7.07 -13.19 20.41
C THR A 112 -8.00 -12.96 19.21
N HIS A 113 -8.51 -11.73 19.06
CA HIS A 113 -9.44 -11.35 18.01
C HIS A 113 -9.31 -9.85 17.67
N PRO A 114 -9.46 -9.42 16.39
CA PRO A 114 -9.31 -8.02 16.00
C PRO A 114 -10.37 -7.07 16.59
N SER A 115 -11.42 -7.59 17.22
CA SER A 115 -12.34 -6.77 18.02
C SER A 115 -11.64 -6.16 19.23
N GLU A 116 -10.70 -6.86 19.88
CA GLU A 116 -9.93 -6.33 21.01
C GLU A 116 -9.06 -5.14 20.57
N ILE A 117 -8.51 -5.22 19.35
CA ILE A 117 -7.75 -4.13 18.73
C ILE A 117 -8.67 -2.93 18.44
N MET A 118 -9.88 -3.17 17.94
CA MET A 118 -10.87 -2.10 17.74
C MET A 118 -11.29 -1.46 19.06
N ASP A 119 -11.51 -2.25 20.11
CA ASP A 119 -11.85 -1.74 21.45
C ASP A 119 -10.69 -0.92 22.05
N GLU A 120 -9.44 -1.29 21.76
CA GLU A 120 -8.27 -0.48 22.06
C GLU A 120 -8.24 0.84 21.29
N ILE A 121 -8.45 0.81 19.97
CA ILE A 121 -8.55 2.02 19.15
C ILE A 121 -9.64 2.95 19.68
N ALA A 122 -10.83 2.43 19.98
CA ALA A 122 -11.95 3.20 20.52
C ALA A 122 -11.60 3.84 21.88
N ARG A 123 -10.85 3.14 22.73
CA ARG A 123 -10.41 3.66 24.04
C ARG A 123 -9.41 4.81 23.91
N VAL A 124 -8.51 4.77 22.93
CA VAL A 124 -7.43 5.77 22.78
C VAL A 124 -7.75 6.88 21.76
N THR A 125 -8.77 6.71 20.92
CA THR A 125 -9.13 7.64 19.85
C THR A 125 -10.55 8.18 20.06
N PRO A 126 -10.72 9.43 20.54
CA PRO A 126 -12.04 9.96 20.91
C PRO A 126 -13.11 9.88 19.81
N THR A 127 -12.74 10.07 18.54
CA THR A 127 -13.67 10.00 17.40
C THR A 127 -14.16 8.59 17.08
N PHE A 128 -13.56 7.55 17.66
CA PHE A 128 -13.92 6.15 17.52
C PHE A 128 -14.54 5.57 18.81
N ALA A 129 -14.69 6.36 19.87
CA ALA A 129 -15.11 5.88 21.19
C ALA A 129 -16.44 5.10 21.19
N GLY A 130 -17.34 5.40 20.25
CA GLY A 130 -18.62 4.71 20.08
C GLY A 130 -18.58 3.54 19.10
N VAL A 131 -17.43 3.14 18.56
CA VAL A 131 -17.27 2.06 17.57
C VAL A 131 -16.99 0.73 18.26
N SER A 132 -17.75 -0.30 17.91
CA SER A 132 -17.48 -1.68 18.31
C SER A 132 -17.99 -2.65 17.25
N TYR A 133 -17.49 -3.89 17.27
CA TYR A 133 -17.93 -4.91 16.32
C TYR A 133 -19.42 -5.23 16.48
N ALA A 134 -19.89 -5.37 17.73
CA ALA A 134 -21.31 -5.60 18.01
C ALA A 134 -22.21 -4.52 17.41
N LYS A 135 -21.77 -3.26 17.46
CA LYS A 135 -22.51 -2.14 16.89
C LYS A 135 -22.48 -2.12 15.37
N LEU A 136 -21.35 -2.45 14.76
CA LEU A 136 -21.24 -2.62 13.31
C LEU A 136 -22.10 -3.79 12.81
N ASP A 137 -22.20 -4.87 13.58
CA ASP A 137 -23.07 -6.00 13.24
C ASP A 137 -24.55 -5.63 13.35
N ALA A 138 -24.93 -4.86 14.38
CA ALA A 138 -26.31 -4.42 14.58
C ALA A 138 -26.77 -3.36 13.56
N LEU A 139 -25.91 -2.40 13.21
CA LEU A 139 -26.25 -1.28 12.34
C LEU A 139 -25.79 -1.47 10.88
N GLY A 140 -25.02 -2.52 10.59
CA GLY A 140 -24.41 -2.81 9.30
C GLY A 140 -23.16 -1.97 8.99
N SER A 141 -23.17 -0.68 9.33
CA SER A 141 -22.03 0.22 9.16
C SER A 141 -22.16 1.48 10.02
N LEU A 142 -21.05 2.20 10.21
CA LEU A 142 -21.01 3.46 10.95
C LEU A 142 -20.17 4.49 10.22
N GLN A 143 -20.53 5.77 10.22
CA GLN A 143 -19.60 6.83 9.80
C GLN A 143 -18.87 7.39 11.01
N TRP A 144 -17.53 7.40 10.97
CA TRP A 144 -16.76 8.13 11.98
C TRP A 144 -16.77 9.64 11.66
N PRO A 145 -16.80 10.54 12.67
CA PRO A 145 -16.79 10.27 14.12
C PRO A 145 -18.05 9.58 14.66
N CYS A 146 -17.87 8.68 15.61
CA CYS A 146 -18.93 8.01 16.37
C CYS A 146 -18.59 8.13 17.86
N THR A 147 -19.32 8.98 18.58
CA THR A 147 -19.07 9.36 19.98
C THR A 147 -20.34 9.21 20.82
N ALA A 148 -20.29 9.57 22.11
CA ALA A 148 -21.49 9.57 22.95
C ALA A 148 -22.55 10.58 22.46
N GLU A 149 -22.12 11.69 21.88
CA GLU A 149 -22.97 12.75 21.33
C GLU A 149 -23.51 12.41 19.93
N ALA A 150 -22.79 11.56 19.19
CA ALA A 150 -23.18 11.05 17.88
C ALA A 150 -23.15 9.51 17.88
N PRO A 151 -24.07 8.85 18.62
CA PRO A 151 -24.01 7.41 18.81
C PRO A 151 -24.26 6.63 17.52
N ASP A 152 -25.03 7.15 16.57
CA ASP A 152 -25.26 6.47 15.29
C ASP A 152 -24.21 6.84 14.22
N GLY A 153 -23.12 7.51 14.62
CA GLY A 153 -22.11 8.07 13.75
C GLY A 153 -22.47 9.45 13.21
N THR A 154 -21.60 9.99 12.36
CA THR A 154 -21.74 11.35 11.79
C THR A 154 -21.85 11.30 10.26
N PRO A 155 -23.07 11.21 9.69
CA PRO A 155 -23.28 11.10 8.24
C PRO A 155 -22.76 12.29 7.44
N THR A 156 -22.93 13.49 7.98
CA THR A 156 -22.56 14.75 7.32
C THR A 156 -21.73 15.60 8.28
N MET A 157 -20.53 15.98 7.84
CA MET A 157 -19.65 16.85 8.61
C MET A 157 -20.10 18.31 8.52
N HIS A 158 -19.75 19.09 9.55
CA HIS A 158 -19.94 20.55 9.58
C HIS A 158 -21.40 21.04 9.52
N VAL A 159 -22.36 20.19 9.90
CA VAL A 159 -23.73 20.64 10.14
C VAL A 159 -23.74 21.62 11.32
N GLY A 160 -24.26 22.82 11.11
CA GLY A 160 -24.31 23.89 12.12
C GLY A 160 -23.00 24.68 12.27
N GLN A 161 -21.86 24.00 12.50
CA GLN A 161 -20.57 24.66 12.73
C GLN A 161 -19.39 23.86 12.15
N PHE A 162 -18.35 24.56 11.69
CA PHE A 162 -17.08 23.91 11.32
C PHE A 162 -16.40 23.32 12.56
N VAL A 163 -15.63 22.24 12.40
CA VAL A 163 -14.90 21.61 13.51
C VAL A 163 -13.94 22.61 14.19
N ARG A 164 -13.37 23.56 13.44
CA ARG A 164 -12.54 24.65 13.96
C ARG A 164 -13.31 25.90 14.43
N GLY A 165 -14.63 25.80 14.56
CA GLY A 165 -15.51 26.92 14.83
C GLY A 165 -15.96 27.65 13.56
N LYS A 166 -15.12 28.55 13.02
CA LYS A 166 -15.44 29.32 11.80
C LYS A 166 -14.67 28.78 10.59
N GLY A 167 -15.29 28.89 9.42
CA GLY A 167 -14.59 28.65 8.15
C GLY A 167 -13.39 29.59 8.03
N ARG A 168 -12.33 29.13 7.38
CA ARG A 168 -11.13 29.94 7.11
C ARG A 168 -11.00 30.14 5.62
N PHE A 169 -11.05 31.40 5.18
CA PHE A 169 -10.77 31.77 3.80
C PHE A 169 -9.25 31.80 3.59
N TYR A 170 -8.81 31.25 2.46
CA TYR A 170 -7.44 31.29 2.00
C TYR A 170 -7.43 31.95 0.63
N LEU A 171 -6.53 32.90 0.44
CA LEU A 171 -6.22 33.44 -0.89
C LEU A 171 -5.14 32.54 -1.48
N THR A 172 -5.48 31.83 -2.55
CA THR A 172 -4.56 30.95 -3.26
C THR A 172 -4.14 31.61 -4.55
N GLU A 173 -2.85 31.80 -4.74
CA GLU A 173 -2.28 32.28 -5.99
C GLU A 173 -1.92 31.09 -6.89
N PHE A 174 -1.98 31.31 -8.20
CA PHE A 174 -1.46 30.32 -9.14
C PHE A 174 0.07 30.34 -9.12
N VAL A 175 0.68 29.25 -8.68
CA VAL A 175 2.12 29.04 -8.73
C VAL A 175 2.41 28.12 -9.93
N PRO A 176 3.07 28.61 -10.98
CA PRO A 176 3.40 27.76 -12.13
C PRO A 176 4.41 26.69 -11.72
N THR A 177 4.17 25.46 -12.18
CA THR A 177 5.09 24.33 -11.95
C THR A 177 6.50 24.62 -12.48
N THR A 178 7.48 24.04 -11.81
CA THR A 178 8.88 23.98 -12.26
C THR A 178 9.06 22.98 -13.39
N GLU A 179 8.14 22.00 -13.52
CA GLU A 179 8.15 20.99 -14.58
C GLU A 179 7.64 21.56 -15.91
N ARG A 180 8.50 22.31 -16.60
CA ARG A 180 8.15 22.97 -17.86
C ARG A 180 8.61 22.18 -19.07
N SER A 181 7.76 22.19 -20.10
CA SER A 181 8.15 21.74 -21.44
C SER A 181 9.28 22.61 -21.99
N SER A 182 10.09 22.02 -22.85
CA SER A 182 11.24 22.66 -23.48
C SER A 182 11.43 22.12 -24.89
N ALA A 183 12.36 22.69 -25.66
CA ALA A 183 12.69 22.15 -26.98
C ALA A 183 13.18 20.68 -26.91
N ARG A 184 13.81 20.28 -25.80
CA ARG A 184 14.25 18.89 -25.57
C ARG A 184 13.10 17.97 -25.11
N TYR A 185 12.18 18.49 -24.32
CA TYR A 185 11.03 17.77 -23.75
C TYR A 185 9.73 18.52 -24.07
N PRO A 186 9.24 18.45 -25.31
CA PRO A 186 8.15 19.31 -25.79
C PRO A 186 6.75 18.87 -25.34
N LEU A 187 6.59 17.62 -24.88
CA LEU A 187 5.30 17.06 -24.47
C LEU A 187 5.17 17.03 -22.94
N LEU A 188 3.94 17.02 -22.44
CA LEU A 188 3.63 16.80 -21.03
C LEU A 188 2.96 15.43 -20.86
N LEU A 189 3.53 14.60 -19.99
CA LEU A 189 2.97 13.30 -19.60
C LEU A 189 2.01 13.46 -18.42
N THR A 190 0.88 12.78 -18.51
CA THR A 190 -0.04 12.53 -17.41
C THR A 190 -0.24 11.03 -17.21
N THR A 191 -0.22 10.58 -15.96
CA THR A 191 -0.55 9.19 -15.62
C THR A 191 -1.97 9.08 -15.06
N GLY A 192 -2.67 7.99 -15.37
CA GLY A 192 -3.99 7.73 -14.80
C GLY A 192 -4.26 6.26 -14.53
N ARG A 193 -5.53 5.90 -14.59
CA ARG A 193 -6.04 4.58 -14.24
C ARG A 193 -7.11 4.15 -15.23
N ILE A 194 -7.34 2.85 -15.29
CA ILE A 194 -8.48 2.26 -16.00
C ILE A 194 -9.38 1.51 -15.03
N LEU A 195 -10.55 1.10 -15.53
CA LEU A 195 -11.53 0.37 -14.74
C LEU A 195 -11.10 -1.06 -14.38
N THR A 196 -10.46 -1.77 -15.31
CA THR A 196 -10.26 -3.24 -15.22
C THR A 196 -9.01 -3.63 -14.44
N GLN A 197 -8.04 -2.73 -14.30
CA GLN A 197 -6.78 -2.94 -13.57
C GLN A 197 -6.66 -1.94 -12.42
N TYR A 198 -6.20 -2.42 -11.25
CA TYR A 198 -6.11 -1.60 -10.05
C TYR A 198 -4.66 -1.27 -9.70
N ASN A 199 -4.32 0.02 -9.70
CA ASN A 199 -2.97 0.55 -9.38
C ASN A 199 -1.86 -0.33 -9.99
N VAL A 200 -0.94 -0.91 -9.23
CA VAL A 200 0.19 -1.74 -9.72
C VAL A 200 -0.21 -3.11 -10.31
N GLY A 201 -1.49 -3.45 -10.24
CA GLY A 201 -2.04 -4.66 -10.84
C GLY A 201 -1.60 -5.97 -10.18
N ALA A 202 -0.97 -5.92 -8.99
CA ALA A 202 -0.49 -7.11 -8.29
C ALA A 202 -1.62 -8.15 -8.05
N GLN A 203 -2.84 -7.69 -7.78
CA GLN A 203 -4.00 -8.56 -7.65
C GLN A 203 -4.72 -8.77 -8.99
N THR A 204 -5.03 -7.69 -9.72
CA THR A 204 -5.93 -7.73 -10.89
C THR A 204 -5.30 -8.33 -12.15
N ARG A 205 -3.97 -8.28 -12.33
CA ARG A 205 -3.29 -8.94 -13.47
C ARG A 205 -3.30 -10.46 -13.36
N ARG A 206 -3.62 -11.01 -12.19
CA ARG A 206 -3.73 -12.45 -11.92
C ARG A 206 -5.16 -12.98 -12.12
N THR A 207 -6.05 -12.17 -12.68
CA THR A 207 -7.41 -12.55 -13.01
C THR A 207 -7.63 -12.47 -14.53
N ALA A 208 -8.82 -12.87 -14.99
CA ALA A 208 -9.20 -12.74 -16.40
C ALA A 208 -9.31 -11.28 -16.89
N ASN A 209 -9.14 -10.29 -16.01
CA ASN A 209 -9.24 -8.87 -16.37
C ASN A 209 -8.21 -8.43 -17.43
N VAL A 210 -7.10 -9.16 -17.54
CA VAL A 210 -6.07 -8.95 -18.58
C VAL A 210 -6.63 -9.02 -20.00
N ALA A 211 -7.77 -9.67 -20.21
CA ALA A 211 -8.43 -9.73 -21.52
C ALA A 211 -8.90 -8.36 -22.02
N TRP A 212 -9.24 -7.42 -21.13
CA TRP A 212 -9.70 -6.07 -21.51
C TRP A 212 -8.56 -5.06 -21.59
N HIS A 213 -7.48 -5.29 -20.84
CA HIS A 213 -6.29 -4.44 -20.86
C HIS A 213 -5.08 -5.28 -20.51
N ALA A 214 -4.31 -5.61 -21.53
CA ALA A 214 -3.19 -6.56 -21.47
C ALA A 214 -1.82 -5.89 -21.31
N GLU A 215 -1.71 -4.61 -21.66
CA GLU A 215 -0.50 -3.80 -21.54
C GLU A 215 -0.87 -2.32 -21.33
N ASP A 216 0.00 -1.55 -20.67
CA ASP A 216 -0.14 -0.10 -20.61
C ASP A 216 0.18 0.50 -21.99
N LEU A 217 -0.60 1.49 -22.41
CA LEU A 217 -0.47 2.18 -23.69
C LEU A 217 -0.09 3.65 -23.49
N LEU A 218 0.52 4.26 -24.52
CA LEU A 218 0.79 5.69 -24.60
C LEU A 218 -0.24 6.33 -25.54
N GLU A 219 -1.24 6.98 -24.97
CA GLU A 219 -2.18 7.80 -25.72
C GLU A 219 -1.50 9.08 -26.20
N ILE A 220 -1.50 9.31 -27.51
CA ILE A 220 -0.88 10.46 -28.17
C ILE A 220 -1.83 11.08 -29.20
N HIS A 221 -1.89 12.41 -29.23
CA HIS A 221 -2.74 13.15 -30.17
C HIS A 221 -2.26 12.96 -31.62
N PRO A 222 -3.16 12.86 -32.63
CA PRO A 222 -2.79 12.63 -34.03
C PRO A 222 -1.76 13.62 -34.58
N ALA A 223 -1.90 14.92 -34.29
CA ALA A 223 -0.95 15.94 -34.75
C ALA A 223 0.47 15.76 -34.16
N ASP A 224 0.58 15.30 -32.91
CA ASP A 224 1.87 15.05 -32.28
C ASP A 224 2.52 13.76 -32.77
N ALA A 225 1.70 12.76 -33.08
CA ALA A 225 2.12 11.49 -33.66
C ALA A 225 2.62 11.69 -35.10
N GLU A 226 1.89 12.42 -35.94
CA GLU A 226 2.26 12.77 -37.31
C GLU A 226 3.59 13.52 -37.37
N ALA A 227 3.76 14.54 -36.53
CA ALA A 227 5.01 15.31 -36.44
C ALA A 227 6.24 14.46 -36.04
N ARG A 228 6.02 13.26 -35.49
CA ARG A 228 7.06 12.33 -35.02
C ARG A 228 7.13 11.03 -35.83
N GLY A 229 6.29 10.88 -36.86
CA GLY A 229 6.18 9.65 -37.65
C GLY A 229 5.80 8.42 -36.82
N ILE A 230 4.95 8.61 -35.80
CA ILE A 230 4.42 7.55 -34.93
C ILE A 230 3.05 7.13 -35.48
N GLU A 231 2.88 5.83 -35.73
CA GLU A 231 1.60 5.22 -36.10
C GLU A 231 0.98 4.49 -34.90
N ASP A 232 -0.31 4.16 -35.00
CA ASP A 232 -1.00 3.37 -33.97
C ASP A 232 -0.35 1.99 -33.82
N GLY A 233 -0.09 1.57 -32.57
CA GLY A 233 0.57 0.31 -32.25
C GLY A 233 2.10 0.30 -32.39
N ASP A 234 2.73 1.37 -32.88
CA ASP A 234 4.20 1.51 -32.89
C ASP A 234 4.76 1.50 -31.45
N TRP A 235 6.00 1.04 -31.30
CA TRP A 235 6.75 1.26 -30.07
C TRP A 235 7.27 2.70 -30.00
N VAL A 236 7.00 3.35 -28.87
CA VAL A 236 7.42 4.73 -28.60
C VAL A 236 8.31 4.74 -27.36
N GLY A 237 9.55 5.21 -27.56
CA GLY A 237 10.46 5.55 -26.49
C GLY A 237 10.06 6.89 -25.88
N LEU A 238 9.86 6.90 -24.57
CA LEU A 238 9.52 8.07 -23.78
C LEU A 238 10.69 8.41 -22.87
N THR A 239 11.25 9.61 -23.00
CA THR A 239 12.34 10.10 -22.15
C THR A 239 11.91 11.31 -21.34
N SER A 240 12.32 11.38 -20.09
CA SER A 240 12.23 12.59 -19.27
C SER A 240 13.63 13.03 -18.81
N ARG A 241 13.70 13.89 -17.79
CA ARG A 241 14.97 14.29 -17.16
C ARG A 241 15.54 13.21 -16.23
N VAL A 242 14.70 12.32 -15.72
CA VAL A 242 15.05 11.36 -14.66
C VAL A 242 15.13 9.92 -15.16
N GLY A 243 14.61 9.62 -16.35
CA GLY A 243 14.66 8.27 -16.88
C GLY A 243 14.04 8.13 -18.27
N ALA A 244 13.94 6.89 -18.71
CA ALA A 244 13.35 6.53 -19.99
C ALA A 244 12.52 5.24 -19.88
N THR A 245 11.46 5.14 -20.67
CA THR A 245 10.68 3.91 -20.85
C THR A 245 10.25 3.73 -22.30
N ALA A 246 9.63 2.60 -22.63
CA ALA A 246 9.01 2.36 -23.92
C ALA A 246 7.64 1.72 -23.76
N LEU A 247 6.66 2.26 -24.49
CA LEU A 247 5.25 1.89 -24.48
C LEU A 247 4.75 1.77 -25.93
N ARG A 248 3.65 1.04 -26.15
CA ARG A 248 2.98 1.06 -27.46
C ARG A 248 2.12 2.32 -27.59
N ALA A 249 2.15 2.94 -28.76
CA ALA A 249 1.30 4.07 -29.09
C ALA A 249 -0.16 3.65 -29.23
N GLN A 250 -1.05 4.49 -28.71
CA GLN A 250 -2.45 4.55 -29.07
C GLN A 250 -2.74 5.96 -29.61
N VAL A 251 -2.94 6.09 -30.91
CA VAL A 251 -3.20 7.40 -31.52
C VAL A 251 -4.67 7.76 -31.31
N THR A 252 -4.95 8.84 -30.58
CA THR A 252 -6.32 9.22 -30.18
C THR A 252 -6.48 10.73 -30.00
N ASP A 253 -7.66 11.24 -30.35
CA ASP A 253 -8.08 12.63 -30.12
C ASP A 253 -8.59 12.90 -28.68
N ARG A 254 -8.55 11.91 -27.79
CA ARG A 254 -8.97 12.04 -26.38
C ARG A 254 -8.04 12.98 -25.58
N VAL A 255 -6.75 12.99 -25.92
CA VAL A 255 -5.75 13.84 -25.27
C VAL A 255 -5.50 15.09 -26.12
N PRO A 256 -5.32 16.28 -25.51
CA PRO A 256 -5.03 17.48 -26.28
C PRO A 256 -3.62 17.44 -26.88
N THR A 257 -3.40 18.21 -27.95
CA THR A 257 -2.05 18.42 -28.52
C THR A 257 -1.07 18.93 -27.45
N GLY A 258 0.15 18.40 -27.46
CA GLY A 258 1.20 18.69 -26.48
C GLY A 258 1.11 17.85 -25.20
N VAL A 259 0.10 16.99 -25.06
CA VAL A 259 -0.09 16.12 -23.89
C VAL A 259 -0.14 14.66 -24.32
N VAL A 260 0.51 13.81 -23.53
CA VAL A 260 0.44 12.35 -23.67
C VAL A 260 -0.05 11.73 -22.37
N TYR A 261 -0.75 10.61 -22.48
CA TYR A 261 -1.31 9.90 -21.34
C TYR A 261 -0.86 8.45 -21.29
N THR A 262 -0.57 7.95 -20.10
CA THR A 262 -0.31 6.53 -19.89
C THR A 262 -0.85 6.03 -18.56
N THR A 263 -0.75 4.74 -18.34
CA THR A 263 -1.13 4.03 -17.12
C THR A 263 0.09 3.34 -16.52
N PHE A 264 -0.02 2.91 -15.27
CA PHE A 264 1.09 2.31 -14.51
C PHE A 264 0.72 0.92 -13.96
N HIS A 265 -0.17 0.23 -14.67
CA HIS A 265 -0.74 -1.04 -14.22
C HIS A 265 0.19 -2.23 -14.41
N PHE A 266 1.13 -2.13 -15.34
CA PHE A 266 2.09 -3.19 -15.67
C PHE A 266 3.51 -2.77 -15.27
N PRO A 267 4.26 -3.58 -14.51
CA PRO A 267 5.63 -3.29 -14.13
C PRO A 267 6.53 -3.19 -15.35
N ASP A 268 6.21 -3.95 -16.40
CA ASP A 268 6.94 -3.92 -17.66
C ASP A 268 6.90 -2.52 -18.29
N SER A 269 5.86 -1.72 -18.10
CA SER A 269 5.79 -0.36 -18.65
C SER A 269 6.67 0.64 -17.90
N ALA A 270 6.99 0.36 -16.64
CA ALA A 270 7.82 1.17 -15.77
C ALA A 270 7.53 2.69 -15.89
N ALA A 271 6.25 3.07 -15.98
CA ALA A 271 5.83 4.44 -16.22
C ALA A 271 6.37 5.44 -15.18
N ASN A 272 6.64 5.00 -13.96
CA ASN A 272 7.20 5.85 -12.92
C ASN A 272 8.73 6.06 -13.01
N LEU A 273 9.45 5.43 -13.95
CA LEU A 273 10.83 5.79 -14.29
C LEU A 273 10.94 7.20 -14.87
N VAL A 274 9.90 7.66 -15.58
CA VAL A 274 9.91 8.99 -16.19
C VAL A 274 9.35 10.06 -15.26
N THR A 275 8.59 9.69 -14.23
CA THR A 275 8.01 10.62 -13.23
C THR A 275 9.10 11.25 -12.37
N THR A 276 9.12 12.59 -12.30
CA THR A 276 10.13 13.34 -11.54
C THR A 276 9.88 13.32 -10.03
N GLU A 277 10.85 13.82 -9.28
CA GLU A 277 10.80 13.97 -7.82
C GLU A 277 10.02 15.20 -7.33
N ASN A 278 9.44 15.99 -8.23
CA ASN A 278 8.63 17.14 -7.85
C ASN A 278 7.47 16.69 -6.97
N SER A 279 7.13 17.51 -5.98
CA SER A 279 6.11 17.17 -5.00
C SER A 279 5.44 18.41 -4.41
N ASP A 280 4.28 18.19 -3.80
CA ASP A 280 3.53 19.21 -3.08
C ASP A 280 4.32 19.74 -1.88
N TRP A 281 4.37 21.06 -1.72
CA TRP A 281 5.13 21.74 -0.67
C TRP A 281 4.62 21.45 0.75
N ALA A 282 3.35 21.05 0.90
CA ALA A 282 2.75 20.81 2.22
C ALA A 282 2.83 19.35 2.66
N THR A 283 2.58 18.43 1.74
CA THR A 283 2.43 16.99 2.03
C THR A 283 3.50 16.12 1.39
N ASN A 284 4.35 16.69 0.55
CA ASN A 284 5.35 15.98 -0.25
C ASN A 284 4.73 14.94 -1.20
N CYS A 285 3.44 15.11 -1.56
CA CYS A 285 2.76 14.24 -2.53
C CYS A 285 3.36 14.44 -3.93
N PRO A 286 3.83 13.39 -4.63
CA PRO A 286 4.52 13.55 -5.91
C PRO A 286 3.65 14.10 -7.04
N GLU A 287 4.29 14.81 -7.97
CA GLU A 287 3.69 15.43 -9.16
C GLU A 287 3.47 14.41 -10.30
N TYR A 288 2.74 13.32 -10.04
CA TYR A 288 2.48 12.27 -11.04
C TYR A 288 1.74 12.71 -12.32
N LYS A 289 1.17 13.92 -12.32
CA LYS A 289 0.25 14.41 -13.36
C LYS A 289 0.91 15.40 -14.31
N VAL A 290 2.17 15.77 -14.05
CA VAL A 290 2.94 16.67 -14.91
C VAL A 290 4.37 16.16 -14.96
N THR A 291 4.82 15.79 -16.15
CA THR A 291 6.21 15.42 -16.41
C THR A 291 6.55 15.83 -17.82
N ALA A 292 7.57 16.66 -18.03
CA ALA A 292 7.99 17.01 -19.39
C ALA A 292 8.75 15.83 -20.00
N VAL A 293 8.29 15.39 -21.16
CA VAL A 293 8.80 14.21 -21.86
C VAL A 293 9.07 14.50 -23.33
N GLN A 294 9.87 13.62 -23.92
CA GLN A 294 10.03 13.49 -25.35
C GLN A 294 9.65 12.08 -25.79
N ALA A 295 8.80 12.01 -26.80
CA ALA A 295 8.36 10.79 -27.44
C ALA A 295 9.06 10.62 -28.79
N VAL A 296 9.63 9.44 -29.03
CA VAL A 296 10.26 9.08 -30.31
C VAL A 296 9.86 7.67 -30.70
N ARG A 297 9.63 7.43 -31.99
CA ARG A 297 9.43 6.07 -32.50
C ARG A 297 10.70 5.25 -32.32
N VAL A 298 10.57 4.01 -31.86
CA VAL A 298 11.69 3.08 -31.67
C VAL A 298 11.40 1.73 -32.32
N ALA A 299 12.45 1.05 -32.80
CA ALA A 299 12.31 -0.25 -33.46
C ALA A 299 12.06 -1.40 -32.48
N SER A 300 12.63 -1.31 -31.27
CA SER A 300 12.48 -2.31 -30.22
C SER A 300 12.52 -1.68 -28.82
N PRO A 301 11.62 -2.08 -27.90
CA PRO A 301 11.66 -1.64 -26.51
C PRO A 301 12.90 -2.19 -25.77
N SER A 302 13.41 -3.37 -26.12
CA SER A 302 14.57 -3.97 -25.44
C SER A 302 15.87 -3.23 -25.73
N GLU A 303 16.09 -2.83 -26.98
CA GLU A 303 17.24 -2.00 -27.37
C GLU A 303 17.15 -0.61 -26.78
N TRP A 304 15.94 -0.04 -26.72
CA TRP A 304 15.71 1.25 -26.10
C TRP A 304 16.06 1.23 -24.61
N ARG A 305 15.57 0.22 -23.88
CA ARG A 305 15.93 0.02 -22.47
C ARG A 305 17.41 -0.22 -22.30
N ALA A 306 18.04 -1.08 -23.10
CA ALA A 306 19.48 -1.34 -23.01
C ALA A 306 20.32 -0.08 -23.21
N ARG A 307 19.92 0.81 -24.13
CA ARG A 307 20.61 2.10 -24.38
C ARG A 307 20.47 3.10 -23.22
N HIS A 308 19.43 2.99 -22.41
CA HIS A 308 19.20 3.87 -21.26
C HIS A 308 19.51 3.19 -19.92
N ALA A 309 19.76 1.87 -19.91
CA ALA A 309 20.06 1.09 -18.71
C ALA A 309 21.37 1.52 -18.04
N GLU A 310 22.36 2.03 -18.77
CA GLU A 310 23.61 2.57 -18.16
C GLU A 310 23.36 3.79 -17.26
N ALA A 311 22.23 4.47 -17.39
CA ALA A 311 21.80 5.54 -16.47
C ALA A 311 21.01 5.02 -15.25
N ASP A 312 20.52 3.76 -15.29
CA ASP A 312 19.57 3.16 -14.32
C ASP A 312 20.19 2.04 -13.44
N HIS A 313 21.51 1.80 -13.48
CA HIS A 313 22.12 0.65 -12.79
C HIS A 313 22.28 0.82 -11.28
N ALA A 314 21.39 0.17 -10.52
CA ALA A 314 21.72 -0.63 -9.34
C ALA A 314 20.59 -1.61 -8.96
N ALA A 315 20.41 -2.70 -9.73
CA ALA A 315 19.67 -3.87 -9.26
C ALA A 315 20.42 -5.15 -9.68
N PRO A 316 20.95 -5.95 -8.74
CA PRO A 316 21.52 -7.23 -9.09
C PRO A 316 20.38 -8.22 -9.40
N VAL A 317 20.33 -8.68 -10.65
CA VAL A 317 19.59 -9.89 -11.02
C VAL A 317 20.37 -11.08 -10.48
N ALA A 318 20.03 -11.56 -9.28
CA ALA A 318 20.51 -12.85 -8.80
C ALA A 318 19.54 -13.96 -9.24
N ALA A 319 19.97 -14.74 -10.23
CA ALA A 319 19.34 -15.99 -10.60
C ALA A 319 19.23 -16.91 -9.37
N ALA A 320 18.03 -17.43 -9.10
CA ALA A 320 17.78 -18.41 -8.05
C ALA A 320 18.64 -19.66 -8.28
N GLY A 321 19.61 -19.87 -7.39
CA GLY A 321 20.47 -21.05 -7.36
C GLY A 321 20.60 -21.57 -5.92
N ALA A 322 20.20 -22.83 -5.73
CA ALA A 322 20.30 -23.66 -4.54
C ALA A 322 19.40 -23.29 -3.33
N ALA A 323 18.34 -24.08 -3.17
CA ALA A 323 17.49 -24.11 -1.98
C ALA A 323 18.32 -24.43 -0.72
N ALA A 324 18.26 -23.56 0.28
CA ALA A 324 18.68 -23.90 1.64
C ALA A 324 17.66 -24.87 2.27
N PRO A 325 18.09 -25.85 3.08
CA PRO A 325 17.18 -26.79 3.71
C PRO A 325 16.31 -26.09 4.77
N PRO A 326 15.07 -26.53 5.00
CA PRO A 326 14.17 -25.90 5.94
C PRO A 326 14.70 -26.02 7.38
N VAL A 327 14.65 -24.90 8.10
CA VAL A 327 14.86 -24.85 9.55
C VAL A 327 13.68 -25.57 10.23
N PRO A 328 13.92 -26.54 11.14
CA PRO A 328 12.84 -27.27 11.77
C PRO A 328 12.06 -26.38 12.75
N ILE A 329 10.75 -26.31 12.56
CA ILE A 329 9.79 -25.75 13.52
C ILE A 329 9.73 -26.70 14.72
N PRO A 330 9.89 -26.24 15.98
CA PRO A 330 9.75 -27.11 17.14
C PRO A 330 8.29 -27.59 17.25
N SER A 331 8.11 -28.91 17.16
CA SER A 331 6.82 -29.56 17.34
C SER A 331 6.29 -29.33 18.76
N SER A 332 5.11 -28.73 18.88
CA SER A 332 4.34 -28.68 20.11
C SER A 332 4.04 -30.12 20.58
N GLY A 333 4.69 -30.54 21.67
CA GLY A 333 4.42 -31.82 22.31
C GLY A 333 2.95 -31.88 22.76
N ARG A 334 2.24 -32.91 22.28
CA ARG A 334 0.93 -33.31 22.81
C ARG A 334 1.07 -33.61 24.30
N ALA A 335 0.45 -32.79 25.14
CA ALA A 335 0.18 -33.16 26.52
C ALA A 335 -0.85 -34.30 26.52
N SER A 336 -0.41 -35.52 26.81
CA SER A 336 -1.26 -36.65 27.09
C SER A 336 -1.74 -36.59 28.55
N SER A 337 -3.04 -36.44 28.76
CA SER A 337 -3.69 -36.63 30.05
C SER A 337 -3.52 -38.07 30.56
N PRO A 338 -3.29 -38.29 31.86
CA PRO A 338 -3.63 -39.55 32.51
C PRO A 338 -4.86 -39.39 33.40
N ALA A 339 -5.77 -40.36 33.34
CA ALA A 339 -6.82 -40.61 34.32
C ALA A 339 -6.60 -42.03 34.91
N PRO A 340 -7.34 -42.45 35.95
CA PRO A 340 -7.23 -42.01 37.33
C PRO A 340 -6.78 -43.17 38.24
N ALA A 341 -6.23 -42.87 39.42
CA ALA A 341 -6.00 -43.87 40.47
C ALA A 341 -6.84 -43.56 41.71
N SER A 342 -7.57 -44.59 42.12
CA SER A 342 -8.49 -44.71 43.26
C SER A 342 -7.82 -44.57 44.63
N GLY A 343 -8.49 -43.90 45.57
CA GLY A 343 -8.13 -43.87 46.99
C GLY A 343 -9.11 -43.05 47.84
N VAL A 344 -10.03 -43.75 48.51
CA VAL A 344 -11.01 -43.35 49.55
C VAL A 344 -10.25 -42.86 50.81
N THR A 345 -10.62 -41.88 51.67
CA THR A 345 -11.87 -41.50 52.40
C THR A 345 -11.71 -40.07 53.03
N PRO A 346 -12.75 -39.46 53.67
CA PRO A 346 -13.00 -38.01 53.72
C PRO A 346 -12.59 -37.29 55.01
N GLY A 347 -12.52 -35.95 54.96
CA GLY A 347 -12.45 -35.11 56.16
C GLY A 347 -12.66 -33.61 55.93
N VAL A 348 -13.88 -33.16 56.24
CA VAL A 348 -14.20 -31.89 56.94
C VAL A 348 -13.94 -30.54 56.24
N THR A 349 -15.04 -29.90 55.80
CA THR A 349 -15.23 -28.45 55.65
C THR A 349 -15.22 -27.75 57.01
N PRO A 350 -14.82 -26.46 57.09
CA PRO A 350 -15.88 -25.45 57.13
C PRO A 350 -15.58 -24.16 56.35
N ALA A 351 -16.67 -23.55 55.93
CA ALA A 351 -16.78 -22.24 55.31
C ALA A 351 -16.42 -21.10 56.27
N VAL A 352 -15.82 -20.03 55.75
CA VAL A 352 -15.98 -18.65 56.26
C VAL A 352 -15.88 -17.66 55.10
N THR A 353 -17.01 -17.04 54.76
CA THR A 353 -17.15 -15.63 54.30
C THR A 353 -17.90 -14.90 55.43
N PRO A 354 -18.08 -13.56 55.45
CA PRO A 354 -17.46 -12.44 54.69
C PRO A 354 -17.03 -11.26 55.60
N VAL A 355 -16.30 -10.26 55.09
CA VAL A 355 -16.31 -8.89 55.65
C VAL A 355 -16.21 -7.85 54.52
N ALA A 356 -17.22 -7.00 54.43
CA ALA A 356 -17.23 -5.73 53.70
C ALA A 356 -16.57 -4.61 54.52
N PRO A 357 -16.28 -3.45 53.90
CA PRO A 357 -16.77 -2.24 54.53
C PRO A 357 -17.50 -1.30 53.56
N ALA A 358 -18.42 -0.57 54.18
CA ALA A 358 -19.23 0.50 53.65
C ALA A 358 -18.40 1.75 53.29
N GLY A 359 -18.82 2.46 52.25
CA GLY A 359 -19.45 3.79 52.35
C GLY A 359 -18.61 5.00 52.79
N GLY A 360 -18.61 6.01 51.94
CA GLY A 360 -18.28 7.42 52.21
C GLY A 360 -17.54 8.02 51.00
N GLY A 361 -18.05 8.97 50.21
CA GLY A 361 -19.08 9.97 50.46
C GLY A 361 -18.45 11.33 50.81
N ALA A 362 -17.84 11.99 49.81
CA ALA A 362 -17.72 13.45 49.63
C ALA A 362 -17.08 13.71 48.26
#